data_AF-A0A1I2IGW3-F1
#
_entry.id   AF-A0A1I2IGW3-F1
#
_cell.length_a   1.000
_cell.length_b   1.000
_cell.length_c   1.000
_cell.angle_alpha   90.00
_cell.angle_beta   90.00
_cell.angle_gamma   90.00
#
_symmetry.space_group_name_H-M   'P 1'
#
loop_
_entity.id
_entity.type
_entity.pdbx_description
1 polymer ?
#
loop_
_entity_poly.entity_id
_entity_poly.type
_entity_poly.pdbx_seq_one_letter_code
_entity_poly.pdbx_strand_id
1 'polypeptide(L)'
;MRPRVSRPSLLGAVLVACQPAIPEPIWEGEYLHYGTTTDAPVCRGSFVLQERHAVELARMMGFELPDIIRFTRIKSRQIRKYCGRRARGCAWDEEPYAFMAESSYNFHEITHVVANLGGLSGPTAFNEGLAEVFQDSSASINAGTPLAQVLHGDVDDVMDYHTAGRFVRFLIERHDLALFVEFMRSTWRTAEFDEFAPIFAEVFGEPIEAAMADFADYPNCSSGSNRMALLECNLPPQPWDGATLTLGADVSCERDDVLGPDKIGLMRTSRAFEIAEAGSYRLSAPASTEWFFLRVAKCGSCWDSFELPMVPGMSEAHELTPGRYYVEFGRRVDEPTELSLQIEQL
;
A
#
# COMPACT_ATOMS: atom_id res chain seq x y z
N MET A 1 -6.64 59.14 48.18
CA MET A 1 -7.61 58.11 47.76
C MET A 1 -7.41 57.88 46.26
N ARG A 2 -6.97 56.69 45.84
CA ARG A 2 -6.77 56.32 44.42
C ARG A 2 -7.95 55.45 43.96
N PRO A 3 -8.52 55.67 42.77
CA PRO A 3 -9.64 54.87 42.28
C PRO A 3 -9.17 53.49 41.86
N ARG A 4 -9.88 52.44 42.31
CA ARG A 4 -9.70 51.06 41.85
C ARG A 4 -10.25 50.94 40.43
N VAL A 5 -9.37 50.70 39.46
CA VAL A 5 -9.76 50.33 38.09
C VAL A 5 -10.10 48.83 38.11
N SER A 6 -11.37 48.51 37.92
CA SER A 6 -11.88 47.16 37.73
C SER A 6 -11.42 46.61 36.38
N ARG A 7 -10.60 45.56 36.39
CA ARG A 7 -10.24 44.81 35.19
C ARG A 7 -11.45 43.98 34.73
N PRO A 8 -11.89 44.10 33.48
CA PRO A 8 -12.90 43.20 32.93
C PRO A 8 -12.30 41.81 32.76
N SER A 9 -12.91 40.82 33.41
CA SER A 9 -12.62 39.41 33.14
C SER A 9 -13.11 39.07 31.73
N LEU A 10 -12.18 38.91 30.78
CA LEU A 10 -12.48 38.26 29.51
C LEU A 10 -12.86 36.80 29.80
N LEU A 11 -14.15 36.48 29.71
CA LEU A 11 -14.59 35.10 29.48
C LEU A 11 -14.13 34.70 28.07
N GLY A 12 -13.03 33.96 27.98
CA GLY A 12 -12.62 33.32 26.74
C GLY A 12 -13.62 32.23 26.39
N ALA A 13 -14.41 32.45 25.35
CA ALA A 13 -15.19 31.38 24.74
C ALA A 13 -14.21 30.36 24.15
N VAL A 14 -14.09 29.19 24.79
CA VAL A 14 -13.39 28.04 24.23
C VAL A 14 -14.17 27.63 22.98
N LEU A 15 -13.67 28.03 21.81
CA LEU A 15 -14.11 27.46 20.55
C LEU A 15 -13.61 26.02 20.53
N VAL A 16 -14.39 25.10 21.09
CA VAL A 16 -14.20 23.67 20.89
C VAL A 16 -14.44 23.44 19.41
N ALA A 17 -13.36 23.33 18.65
CA ALA A 17 -13.44 22.96 17.25
C ALA A 17 -14.02 21.54 17.21
N CYS A 18 -15.31 21.42 16.88
CA CYS A 18 -15.95 20.11 16.75
C CYS A 18 -15.21 19.32 15.68
N GLN A 19 -14.57 18.21 16.09
CA GLN A 19 -14.09 17.21 15.14
C GLN A 19 -15.28 16.77 14.27
N PRO A 20 -15.06 16.53 12.97
CA PRO A 20 -16.13 16.03 12.11
C PRO A 20 -16.65 14.70 12.66
N ALA A 21 -17.98 14.57 12.71
CA ALA A 21 -18.60 13.30 13.07
C ALA A 21 -18.17 12.22 12.06
N ILE A 22 -17.66 11.10 12.58
CA ILE A 22 -17.24 9.97 11.77
C ILE A 22 -18.50 9.21 11.34
N PRO A 23 -18.66 8.87 10.06
CA PRO A 23 -19.82 8.11 9.60
C PRO A 23 -19.94 6.76 10.31
N GLU A 24 -21.16 6.35 10.60
CA GLU A 24 -21.44 4.98 11.03
C GLU A 24 -20.99 3.98 9.94
N PRO A 25 -20.49 2.80 10.34
CA PRO A 25 -20.07 1.79 9.39
C PRO A 25 -21.26 1.26 8.58
N ILE A 26 -21.02 1.02 7.30
CA ILE A 26 -21.95 0.33 6.39
C ILE A 26 -21.60 -1.16 6.24
N TRP A 27 -20.43 -1.55 6.73
CA TRP A 27 -19.95 -2.92 6.79
C TRP A 27 -19.05 -3.08 8.02
N GLU A 28 -19.17 -4.21 8.70
CA GLU A 28 -18.41 -4.57 9.90
C GLU A 28 -17.84 -5.98 9.72
N GLY A 29 -16.52 -6.09 9.76
CA GLY A 29 -15.78 -7.34 9.88
C GLY A 29 -15.32 -7.59 11.31
N GLU A 30 -14.37 -8.52 11.47
CA GLU A 30 -13.79 -8.83 12.78
C GLU A 30 -12.80 -7.75 13.26
N TYR A 31 -11.99 -7.22 12.34
CA TYR A 31 -10.94 -6.25 12.62
C TYR A 31 -11.06 -4.97 11.80
N LEU A 32 -12.01 -4.88 10.87
CA LEU A 32 -12.21 -3.68 10.06
C LEU A 32 -13.68 -3.27 10.00
N HIS A 33 -13.95 -2.02 10.31
CA HIS A 33 -15.24 -1.37 10.11
C HIS A 33 -15.11 -0.36 8.97
N TYR A 34 -16.02 -0.44 8.00
CA TYR A 34 -15.98 0.42 6.81
C TYR A 34 -17.11 1.45 6.85
N GLY A 35 -16.75 2.73 6.92
CA GLY A 35 -17.66 3.87 6.78
C GLY A 35 -17.54 4.56 5.42
N THR A 36 -18.54 5.36 5.05
CA THR A 36 -18.46 6.20 3.85
C THR A 36 -19.31 7.47 3.98
N THR A 37 -18.86 8.56 3.35
CA THR A 37 -19.67 9.78 3.14
C THR A 37 -20.22 9.88 1.71
N THR A 38 -20.00 8.85 0.91
CA THR A 38 -20.39 8.79 -0.50
C THR A 38 -21.27 7.58 -0.82
N ASP A 39 -22.12 7.78 -1.81
CA ASP A 39 -23.03 6.82 -2.45
C ASP A 39 -22.37 6.05 -3.60
N ALA A 40 -21.07 6.26 -3.82
CA ALA A 40 -20.35 5.54 -4.85
C ALA A 40 -20.26 4.06 -4.46
N PRO A 41 -20.49 3.13 -5.41
CA PRO A 41 -20.47 1.71 -5.12
C PRO A 41 -19.09 1.27 -4.60
N VAL A 42 -19.10 0.19 -3.84
CA VAL A 42 -17.91 -0.50 -3.31
C VAL A 42 -18.13 -1.98 -3.55
N CYS A 43 -17.15 -2.63 -4.15
CA CYS A 43 -17.16 -4.08 -4.36
C CYS A 43 -16.92 -4.80 -3.05
N ARG A 44 -17.59 -5.95 -2.92
CA ARG A 44 -17.58 -6.76 -1.72
C ARG A 44 -16.16 -7.13 -1.28
N GLY A 45 -15.29 -7.48 -2.23
CA GLY A 45 -13.89 -7.78 -1.95
C GLY A 45 -13.09 -6.59 -1.42
N SER A 46 -13.47 -5.34 -1.66
CA SER A 46 -12.82 -4.18 -1.05
C SER A 46 -12.92 -4.21 0.48
N PHE A 47 -14.00 -4.74 1.05
CA PHE A 47 -14.12 -4.88 2.50
C PHE A 47 -13.24 -6.03 3.01
N VAL A 48 -13.43 -7.21 2.42
CA VAL A 48 -12.81 -8.47 2.85
C VAL A 48 -11.28 -8.43 2.71
N LEU A 49 -10.78 -7.92 1.58
CA LEU A 49 -9.35 -7.91 1.30
C LEU A 49 -8.59 -6.85 2.09
N GLN A 50 -9.23 -5.74 2.46
CA GLN A 50 -8.62 -4.75 3.36
C GLN A 50 -8.44 -5.30 4.77
N GLU A 51 -9.45 -5.99 5.31
CA GLU A 51 -9.32 -6.67 6.59
C GLU A 51 -8.23 -7.75 6.54
N ARG A 52 -8.25 -8.59 5.49
CA ARG A 52 -7.22 -9.63 5.31
C ARG A 52 -5.83 -9.01 5.21
N HIS A 53 -5.67 -7.89 4.50
CA HIS A 53 -4.40 -7.18 4.41
C HIS A 53 -3.93 -6.75 5.80
N ALA A 54 -4.80 -6.15 6.61
CA ALA A 54 -4.45 -5.71 7.96
C ALA A 54 -4.01 -6.88 8.85
N VAL A 55 -4.75 -8.00 8.83
CA VAL A 55 -4.45 -9.19 9.64
C VAL A 55 -3.12 -9.81 9.23
N GLU A 56 -2.89 -10.00 7.92
CA GLU A 56 -1.64 -10.57 7.43
C GLU A 56 -0.44 -9.66 7.71
N LEU A 57 -0.63 -8.34 7.62
CA LEU A 57 0.41 -7.36 7.89
C LEU A 57 0.80 -7.33 9.38
N ALA A 58 -0.18 -7.31 10.29
CA ALA A 58 0.07 -7.41 11.73
C ALA A 58 0.85 -8.70 12.07
N ARG A 59 0.42 -9.83 11.49
CA ARG A 59 1.10 -11.12 11.65
C ARG A 59 2.54 -11.07 11.15
N MET A 60 2.81 -10.45 10.00
CA MET A 60 4.17 -10.26 9.48
C MET A 60 5.03 -9.37 10.38
N MET A 61 4.43 -8.37 11.02
CA MET A 61 5.10 -7.49 11.99
C MET A 61 5.23 -8.13 13.39
N GLY A 62 4.77 -9.37 13.56
CA GLY A 62 4.93 -10.15 14.78
C GLY A 62 3.95 -9.81 15.90
N PHE A 63 2.74 -9.35 15.57
CA PHE A 63 1.68 -9.11 16.56
C PHE A 63 0.27 -9.46 16.03
N GLU A 64 -0.71 -9.53 16.92
CA GLU A 64 -2.14 -9.66 16.59
C GLU A 64 -2.81 -8.30 16.70
N LEU A 65 -3.79 -8.00 15.83
CA LEU A 65 -4.49 -6.72 15.87
C LEU A 65 -5.23 -6.55 17.21
N PRO A 66 -4.87 -5.53 18.02
CA PRO A 66 -5.44 -5.37 19.35
C PRO A 66 -6.79 -4.64 19.34
N ASP A 67 -7.15 -4.00 18.23
CA ASP A 67 -8.36 -3.18 18.10
C ASP A 67 -8.90 -3.19 16.66
N ILE A 68 -10.11 -2.64 16.48
CA ILE A 68 -10.83 -2.52 15.22
C ILE A 68 -10.32 -1.31 14.44
N ILE A 69 -9.93 -1.54 13.19
CA ILE A 69 -9.58 -0.51 12.22
C ILE A 69 -10.85 0.11 11.64
N ARG A 70 -10.96 1.43 11.68
CA ARG A 70 -12.08 2.18 11.10
C ARG A 70 -11.65 2.87 9.82
N PHE A 71 -11.85 2.19 8.70
CA PHE A 71 -11.59 2.75 7.38
C PHE A 71 -12.81 3.55 6.90
N THR A 72 -12.62 4.79 6.46
CA THR A 72 -13.71 5.63 5.96
C THR A 72 -13.40 6.22 4.58
N ARG A 73 -14.24 5.90 3.59
CA ARG A 73 -14.21 6.56 2.27
C ARG A 73 -14.88 7.92 2.34
N ILE A 74 -14.11 8.97 2.09
CA ILE A 74 -14.56 10.36 2.17
C ILE A 74 -14.74 10.97 0.78
N LYS A 75 -15.78 11.80 0.58
CA LYS A 75 -15.87 12.64 -0.64
C LYS A 75 -14.68 13.60 -0.66
N SER A 76 -13.99 13.76 -1.79
CA SER A 76 -12.81 14.64 -1.88
C SER A 76 -12.98 16.05 -1.32
N ARG A 77 -14.16 16.66 -1.48
CA ARG A 77 -14.44 17.99 -0.91
C ARG A 77 -14.46 18.03 0.63
N GLN A 78 -14.61 16.87 1.29
CA GLN A 78 -14.68 16.70 2.73
C GLN A 78 -13.37 16.21 3.34
N ILE A 79 -12.46 15.59 2.58
CA ILE A 79 -11.21 15.00 3.13
C ILE A 79 -10.41 16.00 3.96
N ARG A 80 -10.42 17.28 3.58
CA ARG A 80 -9.71 18.34 4.29
C ARG A 80 -10.16 18.57 5.72
N LYS A 81 -11.38 18.14 6.06
CA LYS A 81 -11.91 18.21 7.43
C LYS A 81 -11.33 17.12 8.34
N TYR A 82 -10.86 16.03 7.74
CA TYR A 82 -10.33 14.85 8.44
C TYR A 82 -8.80 14.81 8.40
N CYS A 83 -8.20 15.12 7.26
CA CYS A 83 -6.76 14.96 6.99
C CYS A 83 -5.99 16.27 6.80
N GLY A 84 -6.63 17.44 7.01
CA GLY A 84 -5.98 18.72 6.78
C GLY A 84 -5.81 19.09 5.29
N ARG A 85 -4.94 20.05 4.99
CA ARG A 85 -4.85 20.62 3.62
C ARG A 85 -4.07 19.68 2.69
N ARG A 86 -4.56 19.53 1.45
CA ARG A 86 -3.92 18.81 0.32
C ARG A 86 -3.77 17.28 0.45
N ALA A 87 -4.11 16.68 1.59
CA ALA A 87 -4.11 15.22 1.74
C ALA A 87 -5.18 14.52 0.88
N ARG A 88 -4.82 13.35 0.32
CA ARG A 88 -5.75 12.43 -0.37
C ARG A 88 -6.23 11.33 0.57
N GLY A 89 -5.41 10.95 1.54
CA GLY A 89 -5.75 10.07 2.65
C GLY A 89 -4.96 10.49 3.88
N CYS A 90 -5.29 9.89 5.02
CA CYS A 90 -4.50 9.94 6.24
C CYS A 90 -4.92 8.83 7.19
N ALA A 91 -4.00 8.41 8.04
CA ALA A 91 -4.30 7.72 9.29
C ALA A 91 -4.17 8.66 10.49
N TRP A 92 -4.92 8.37 11.56
CA TRP A 92 -4.74 9.04 12.85
C TRP A 92 -3.79 8.24 13.75
N ASP A 93 -3.01 8.95 14.56
CA ASP A 93 -1.98 8.32 15.41
C ASP A 93 -2.55 7.81 16.75
N GLU A 94 -3.56 8.51 17.28
CA GLU A 94 -4.14 8.21 18.60
C GLU A 94 -5.31 7.22 18.54
N GLU A 95 -5.86 7.01 17.36
CA GLU A 95 -7.09 6.26 17.15
C GLU A 95 -6.99 5.46 15.85
N PRO A 96 -7.59 4.25 15.75
CA PRO A 96 -7.38 3.34 14.62
C PRO A 96 -8.18 3.73 13.37
N TYR A 97 -8.15 5.01 12.99
CA TYR A 97 -8.86 5.53 11.81
C TYR A 97 -7.95 5.68 10.61
N ALA A 98 -8.44 5.21 9.47
CA ALA A 98 -7.91 5.51 8.14
C ALA A 98 -8.98 6.24 7.32
N PHE A 99 -8.61 7.31 6.65
CA PHE A 99 -9.48 8.07 5.76
C PHE A 99 -8.88 8.09 4.36
N MET A 100 -9.71 7.87 3.36
CA MET A 100 -9.27 7.98 1.96
C MET A 100 -10.30 8.72 1.12
N ALA A 101 -9.84 9.65 0.28
CA ALA A 101 -10.66 10.32 -0.71
C ALA A 101 -10.81 9.45 -1.96
N GLU A 102 -12.05 9.32 -2.44
CA GLU A 102 -12.42 8.73 -3.73
C GLU A 102 -12.13 7.23 -3.94
N SER A 103 -11.14 6.63 -3.29
CA SER A 103 -10.89 5.19 -3.39
C SER A 103 -11.76 4.38 -2.43
N SER A 104 -12.25 3.23 -2.90
CA SER A 104 -13.03 2.27 -2.10
C SER A 104 -12.20 1.36 -1.21
N TYR A 105 -10.88 1.39 -1.39
CA TYR A 105 -9.90 0.70 -0.56
C TYR A 105 -8.58 1.47 -0.62
N ASN A 106 -7.73 1.31 0.38
CA ASN A 106 -6.39 1.85 0.33
C ASN A 106 -5.48 1.12 1.34
N PHE A 107 -4.53 0.33 0.83
CA PHE A 107 -3.64 -0.44 1.69
C PHE A 107 -2.54 0.43 2.32
N HIS A 108 -2.22 1.59 1.73
CA HIS A 108 -1.27 2.56 2.27
C HIS A 108 -1.73 3.09 3.63
N GLU A 109 -2.94 3.65 3.71
CA GLU A 109 -3.50 4.18 4.96
C GLU A 109 -3.82 3.06 5.97
N ILE A 110 -4.18 1.86 5.51
CA ILE A 110 -4.33 0.70 6.41
C ILE A 110 -2.98 0.31 7.03
N THR A 111 -1.90 0.35 6.25
CA THR A 111 -0.55 0.04 6.75
C THR A 111 -0.18 0.97 7.90
N HIS A 112 -0.49 2.27 7.78
CA HIS A 112 -0.29 3.23 8.87
C HIS A 112 -1.06 2.87 10.14
N VAL A 113 -2.35 2.54 10.02
CA VAL A 113 -3.16 2.16 11.19
C VAL A 113 -2.62 0.88 11.84
N VAL A 114 -2.28 -0.13 11.04
CA VAL A 114 -1.69 -1.38 11.53
C VAL A 114 -0.37 -1.10 12.25
N ALA A 115 0.51 -0.31 11.65
CA ALA A 115 1.78 0.10 12.24
C ALA A 115 1.57 0.80 13.59
N ASN A 116 0.66 1.78 13.66
CA ASN A 116 0.32 2.49 14.90
C ASN A 116 -0.19 1.54 16.01
N LEU A 117 -1.10 0.62 15.67
CA LEU A 117 -1.60 -0.40 16.60
C LEU A 117 -0.50 -1.35 17.10
N GLY A 118 0.53 -1.59 16.29
CA GLY A 118 1.72 -2.37 16.64
C GLY A 118 2.81 -1.60 17.40
N GLY A 119 2.58 -0.32 17.71
CA GLY A 119 3.56 0.58 18.32
C GLY A 119 4.72 0.95 17.39
N LEU A 120 4.50 0.92 16.08
CA LEU A 120 5.50 1.20 15.04
C LEU A 120 5.35 2.64 14.56
N SER A 121 5.91 3.60 15.31
CA SER A 121 5.88 5.00 14.88
C SER A 121 6.91 5.26 13.78
N GLY A 122 8.21 5.11 14.10
CA GLY A 122 9.33 5.34 13.18
C GLY A 122 9.42 6.74 12.57
N PRO A 123 10.59 7.23 12.11
CA PRO A 123 10.66 8.55 11.49
C PRO A 123 9.80 8.61 10.22
N THR A 124 9.26 9.80 9.91
CA THR A 124 8.25 9.99 8.85
C THR A 124 8.61 9.33 7.51
N ALA A 125 9.86 9.43 7.06
CA ALA A 125 10.31 8.81 5.80
C ALA A 125 10.20 7.28 5.83
N PHE A 126 10.51 6.64 6.96
CA PHE A 126 10.39 5.18 7.10
C PHE A 126 8.95 4.73 7.28
N ASN A 127 8.14 5.53 7.99
CA ASN A 127 6.72 5.27 8.17
C ASN A 127 5.96 5.30 6.83
N GLU A 128 6.15 6.35 6.02
CA GLU A 128 5.56 6.40 4.67
C GLU A 128 6.21 5.40 3.72
N GLY A 129 7.52 5.14 3.84
CA GLY A 129 8.19 4.10 3.06
C GLY A 129 7.62 2.70 3.35
N LEU A 130 7.28 2.39 4.61
CA LEU A 130 6.61 1.16 5.00
C LEU A 130 5.24 1.03 4.33
N ALA A 131 4.44 2.10 4.36
CA ALA A 131 3.14 2.14 3.68
C ALA A 131 3.27 1.95 2.16
N GLU A 132 4.31 2.52 1.54
CA GLU A 132 4.61 2.35 0.11
C GLU A 132 5.12 0.95 -0.24
N VAL A 133 5.72 0.22 0.70
CA VAL A 133 6.07 -1.20 0.51
C VAL A 133 4.82 -2.07 0.53
N PHE A 134 3.84 -1.77 1.38
CA PHE A 134 2.63 -2.61 1.53
C PHE A 134 1.39 -2.06 0.83
N GLN A 135 1.51 -0.97 0.08
CA GLN A 135 0.39 -0.36 -0.64
C GLN A 135 -0.22 -1.25 -1.74
N ASP A 136 -1.38 -0.80 -2.22
CA ASP A 136 -1.92 -1.26 -3.48
C ASP A 136 -1.16 -0.65 -4.66
N SER A 137 -1.21 -1.27 -5.83
CA SER A 137 -0.25 -0.98 -6.91
C SER A 137 -0.44 0.33 -7.68
N SER A 138 -0.89 1.41 -7.04
CA SER A 138 -1.29 2.67 -7.67
C SER A 138 -0.20 3.76 -7.66
N ALA A 139 1.03 3.45 -7.23
CA ALA A 139 2.08 4.45 -7.06
C ALA A 139 2.81 4.91 -8.34
N SER A 140 3.28 6.14 -8.25
CA SER A 140 4.08 6.90 -9.23
C SER A 140 5.43 6.21 -9.53
N ILE A 141 5.88 6.31 -10.78
CA ILE A 141 7.11 5.68 -11.30
C ILE A 141 8.36 6.58 -11.08
N ASN A 142 8.16 7.84 -10.69
CA ASN A 142 9.25 8.81 -10.71
C ASN A 142 9.96 8.89 -9.35
N ALA A 143 10.92 7.99 -9.10
CA ALA A 143 12.02 8.29 -8.19
C ALA A 143 12.81 9.46 -8.78
N GLY A 144 13.06 10.50 -7.99
CA GLY A 144 13.87 11.63 -8.44
C GLY A 144 14.57 12.38 -7.32
N THR A 145 14.08 12.26 -6.10
CA THR A 145 14.69 12.93 -4.95
C THR A 145 15.83 12.07 -4.40
N PRO A 146 17.04 12.63 -4.20
CA PRO A 146 18.13 11.92 -3.53
C PRO A 146 17.70 11.43 -2.14
N LEU A 147 18.06 10.18 -1.79
CA LEU A 147 17.67 9.57 -0.51
C LEU A 147 18.02 10.43 0.71
N ALA A 148 19.18 11.08 0.70
CA ALA A 148 19.56 12.01 1.78
C ALA A 148 18.51 13.10 2.03
N GLN A 149 17.97 13.72 0.97
CA GLN A 149 16.94 14.75 1.10
C GLN A 149 15.62 14.18 1.63
N VAL A 150 15.30 12.93 1.26
CA VAL A 150 14.11 12.23 1.79
C VAL A 150 14.26 11.96 3.28
N LEU A 151 15.43 11.50 3.74
CA LEU A 151 15.69 11.17 5.14
C LEU A 151 15.84 12.40 6.05
N HIS A 152 16.37 13.52 5.53
CA HIS A 152 16.49 14.78 6.27
C HIS A 152 15.21 15.63 6.28
N GLY A 153 14.20 15.26 5.48
CA GLY A 153 12.97 16.05 5.38
C GLY A 153 13.15 17.40 4.66
N ASP A 154 14.25 17.59 3.92
CA ASP A 154 14.62 18.84 3.21
C ASP A 154 13.77 19.12 1.95
N VAL A 155 12.62 18.46 1.79
CA VAL A 155 11.76 18.54 0.60
C VAL A 155 10.62 19.53 0.82
N ASP A 156 10.67 20.65 0.10
CA ASP A 156 9.84 21.86 0.26
C ASP A 156 8.30 21.71 0.15
N ASP A 157 7.73 20.52 -0.15
CA ASP A 157 6.26 20.32 -0.03
C ASP A 157 5.78 18.89 -0.34
N VAL A 158 6.61 18.00 -0.88
CA VAL A 158 6.21 16.62 -1.24
C VAL A 158 7.36 15.65 -0.99
N MET A 159 7.21 14.79 0.01
CA MET A 159 8.12 13.67 0.20
C MET A 159 8.08 12.74 -1.02
N ASP A 160 9.24 12.28 -1.48
CA ASP A 160 9.33 11.26 -2.53
C ASP A 160 9.06 9.89 -1.91
N TYR A 161 7.76 9.58 -1.80
CA TYR A 161 7.23 8.31 -1.30
C TYR A 161 7.84 7.10 -2.01
N HIS A 162 8.07 7.20 -3.31
CA HIS A 162 8.64 6.09 -4.07
C HIS A 162 10.10 5.82 -3.66
N THR A 163 10.91 6.87 -3.50
CA THR A 163 12.29 6.71 -2.98
C THR A 163 12.29 6.20 -1.54
N ALA A 164 11.40 6.70 -0.68
CA ALA A 164 11.25 6.21 0.69
C ALA A 164 10.87 4.71 0.72
N GLY A 165 9.88 4.31 -0.06
CA GLY A 165 9.44 2.92 -0.19
C GLY A 165 10.54 2.00 -0.73
N ARG A 166 11.33 2.46 -1.71
CA ARG A 166 12.48 1.70 -2.22
C ARG A 166 13.55 1.48 -1.17
N PHE A 167 13.85 2.51 -0.37
CA PHE A 167 14.84 2.37 0.69
C PHE A 167 14.36 1.45 1.82
N VAL A 168 13.11 1.59 2.26
CA VAL A 168 12.52 0.65 3.23
C VAL A 168 12.52 -0.78 2.69
N ARG A 169 12.15 -0.98 1.42
CA ARG A 169 12.22 -2.30 0.78
C ARG A 169 13.64 -2.88 0.80
N PHE A 170 14.63 -2.07 0.41
CA PHE A 170 16.05 -2.45 0.47
C PHE A 170 16.48 -2.88 1.87
N LEU A 171 16.10 -2.11 2.91
CA LEU A 171 16.44 -2.44 4.29
C LEU A 171 15.80 -3.76 4.74
N ILE A 172 14.54 -4.01 4.40
CA ILE A 172 13.87 -5.26 4.75
C ILE A 172 14.53 -6.45 4.05
N GLU A 173 14.94 -6.31 2.78
CA GLU A 173 15.64 -7.39 2.08
C GLU A 173 17.04 -7.66 2.63
N ARG A 174 17.74 -6.61 3.04
CA ARG A 174 19.12 -6.71 3.55
C ARG A 174 19.17 -7.20 4.99
N HIS A 175 18.23 -6.78 5.84
CA HIS A 175 18.29 -6.97 7.29
C HIS A 175 17.12 -7.77 7.87
N ASP A 176 16.17 -8.22 7.06
CA ASP A 176 14.88 -8.81 7.49
C ASP A 176 13.88 -7.78 8.04
N LEU A 177 12.59 -8.13 7.92
CA LEU A 177 11.49 -7.31 8.39
C LEU A 177 11.51 -7.14 9.92
N ALA A 178 11.96 -8.15 10.67
CA ALA A 178 11.99 -8.11 12.12
C ALA A 178 12.89 -6.98 12.65
N LEU A 179 14.09 -6.80 12.06
CA LEU A 179 14.98 -5.70 12.44
C LEU A 179 14.41 -4.34 12.02
N PHE A 180 13.75 -4.27 10.87
CA PHE A 180 13.04 -3.04 10.48
C PHE A 180 11.93 -2.66 11.48
N VAL A 181 11.14 -3.64 11.92
CA VAL A 181 10.10 -3.45 12.95
C VAL A 181 10.71 -3.01 14.28
N GLU A 182 11.83 -3.59 14.69
CA GLU A 182 12.57 -3.18 15.89
C GLU A 182 13.06 -1.73 15.80
N PHE A 183 13.61 -1.32 14.65
CA PHE A 183 14.01 0.07 14.40
C PHE A 183 12.81 1.02 14.52
N MET A 184 11.68 0.69 13.89
CA MET A 184 10.45 1.51 13.95
C MET A 184 9.90 1.65 15.37
N ARG A 185 10.02 0.61 16.22
CA ARG A 185 9.63 0.66 17.65
C ARG A 185 10.59 1.47 18.51
N SER A 186 11.85 1.51 18.14
CA SER A 186 12.91 2.18 18.90
C SER A 186 13.01 3.67 18.59
N THR A 187 12.17 4.18 17.68
CA THR A 187 12.18 5.56 17.18
C THR A 187 10.76 6.14 17.19
N TRP A 188 10.62 7.42 16.86
CA TRP A 188 9.34 8.13 16.84
C TRP A 188 9.16 8.95 15.56
N ARG A 189 7.91 9.33 15.25
CA ARG A 189 7.50 9.98 13.99
C ARG A 189 8.28 11.24 13.63
N THR A 190 8.56 12.04 14.65
CA THR A 190 9.23 13.33 14.53
C THR A 190 10.72 13.24 14.86
N ALA A 191 11.32 12.04 14.88
CA ALA A 191 12.75 11.90 15.09
C ALA A 191 13.48 12.48 13.89
N GLU A 192 14.37 13.44 14.15
CA GLU A 192 15.24 14.03 13.14
C GLU A 192 16.42 13.08 12.85
N PHE A 193 17.14 13.33 11.75
CA PHE A 193 18.24 12.46 11.30
C PHE A 193 19.28 12.17 12.40
N ASP A 194 19.74 13.19 13.10
CA ASP A 194 20.73 13.05 14.19
C ASP A 194 20.20 12.23 15.37
N GLU A 195 18.88 12.12 15.54
CA GLU A 195 18.24 11.37 16.61
C GLU A 195 18.08 9.89 16.25
N PHE A 196 17.63 9.57 15.03
CA PHE A 196 17.42 8.18 14.63
C PHE A 196 18.68 7.49 14.08
N ALA A 197 19.66 8.22 13.55
CA ALA A 197 20.85 7.61 12.95
C ALA A 197 21.67 6.73 13.93
N PRO A 198 21.88 7.13 15.21
CA PRO A 198 22.51 6.24 16.20
C PRO A 198 21.70 4.97 16.49
N ILE A 199 20.37 5.08 16.54
CA ILE A 199 19.46 3.95 16.78
C ILE A 199 19.46 3.00 15.58
N PHE A 200 19.49 3.56 14.37
CA PHE A 200 19.68 2.78 13.14
C PHE A 200 20.96 1.93 13.23
N ALA A 201 22.08 2.54 13.63
CA ALA A 201 23.35 1.84 13.76
C ALA A 201 23.34 0.74 14.83
N GLU A 202 22.64 0.98 15.94
CA GLU A 202 22.46 -0.03 16.99
C GLU A 202 21.64 -1.23 16.50
N VAL A 203 20.50 -0.99 15.84
CA VAL A 203 19.57 -2.05 15.40
C VAL A 203 20.10 -2.83 14.20
N PHE A 204 20.59 -2.13 13.17
CA PHE A 204 21.03 -2.76 11.92
C PHE A 204 22.51 -3.17 11.93
N GLY A 205 23.29 -2.72 12.92
CA GLY A 205 24.70 -3.04 13.05
C GLY A 205 25.62 -2.29 12.08
N GLU A 206 25.12 -1.27 11.38
CA GLU A 206 25.90 -0.42 10.48
C GLU A 206 25.40 1.04 10.47
N PRO A 207 26.28 2.04 10.22
CA PRO A 207 25.85 3.42 10.06
C PRO A 207 24.88 3.58 8.89
N ILE A 208 23.91 4.48 9.01
CA ILE A 208 22.92 4.72 7.95
C ILE A 208 23.57 5.20 6.65
N GLU A 209 24.69 5.93 6.72
CA GLU A 209 25.44 6.38 5.55
C GLU A 209 26.01 5.20 4.74
N ALA A 210 26.37 4.10 5.39
CA ALA A 210 26.81 2.88 4.70
C ALA A 210 25.63 2.22 3.97
N ALA A 211 24.47 2.10 4.62
CA ALA A 211 23.25 1.60 3.98
C ALA A 211 22.80 2.49 2.81
N MET A 212 22.92 3.82 2.93
CA MET A 212 22.62 4.77 1.86
C MET A 212 23.59 4.64 0.67
N ALA A 213 24.88 4.38 0.94
CA ALA A 213 25.87 4.15 -0.10
C ALA A 213 25.56 2.86 -0.87
N ASP A 214 25.23 1.78 -0.17
CA ASP A 214 24.86 0.50 -0.79
C ASP A 214 23.52 0.59 -1.53
N PHE A 215 22.58 1.40 -1.04
CA PHE A 215 21.32 1.66 -1.73
C PHE A 215 21.52 2.33 -3.10
N ALA A 216 22.63 3.05 -3.33
CA ALA A 216 22.92 3.63 -4.64
C ALA A 216 23.06 2.57 -5.74
N ASP A 217 23.46 1.34 -5.37
CA ASP A 217 23.57 0.19 -6.26
C ASP A 217 22.29 -0.67 -6.27
N TYR A 218 21.28 -0.36 -5.45
CA TYR A 218 20.01 -1.08 -5.40
C TYR A 218 19.21 -0.86 -6.71
N PRO A 219 18.72 -1.93 -7.38
CA PRO A 219 18.08 -1.81 -8.67
C PRO A 219 16.89 -0.88 -8.66
N ASN A 220 16.77 -0.06 -9.70
CA ASN A 220 15.55 0.69 -9.92
C ASN A 220 14.48 -0.25 -10.47
N CYS A 221 13.33 -0.28 -9.80
CA CYS A 221 12.21 -1.14 -10.08
C CYS A 221 10.94 -0.28 -10.14
N SER A 222 9.91 -0.77 -10.82
CA SER A 222 8.58 -0.14 -10.81
C SER A 222 7.99 -0.17 -9.40
N SER A 223 7.02 0.70 -9.13
CA SER A 223 6.25 0.67 -7.88
C SER A 223 5.56 -0.68 -7.64
N GLY A 224 5.08 -1.32 -8.71
CA GLY A 224 4.48 -2.65 -8.67
C GLY A 224 5.46 -3.76 -8.26
N SER A 225 6.75 -3.60 -8.57
CA SER A 225 7.82 -4.53 -8.17
C SER A 225 8.47 -4.16 -6.84
N ASN A 226 8.43 -2.88 -6.44
CA ASN A 226 8.94 -2.43 -5.15
C ASN A 226 8.08 -2.92 -3.97
N ARG A 227 6.79 -3.16 -4.21
CA ARG A 227 5.85 -3.56 -3.16
C ARG A 227 6.02 -5.01 -2.72
N MET A 228 5.72 -5.28 -1.46
CA MET A 228 5.35 -6.60 -0.95
C MET A 228 3.88 -6.87 -1.25
N ALA A 229 3.61 -7.57 -2.36
CA ALA A 229 2.26 -7.95 -2.79
C ALA A 229 1.63 -9.01 -1.86
N LEU A 230 1.32 -8.59 -0.63
CA LEU A 230 1.01 -9.45 0.51
C LEU A 230 -0.16 -10.41 0.23
N LEU A 231 -1.21 -9.91 -0.42
CA LEU A 231 -2.39 -10.72 -0.70
C LEU A 231 -2.15 -11.63 -1.89
N GLU A 232 -1.61 -11.08 -2.97
CA GLU A 232 -1.46 -11.76 -4.25
C GLU A 232 -0.43 -12.88 -4.18
N CYS A 233 0.69 -12.64 -3.49
CA CYS A 233 1.75 -13.64 -3.33
C CYS A 233 1.40 -14.75 -2.34
N ASN A 234 0.41 -14.53 -1.48
CA ASN A 234 -0.12 -15.56 -0.59
C ASN A 234 -1.35 -16.29 -1.15
N LEU A 235 -1.76 -16.00 -2.39
CA LEU A 235 -2.80 -16.81 -3.05
C LEU A 235 -2.26 -18.23 -3.33
N PRO A 236 -3.10 -19.27 -3.22
CA PRO A 236 -2.75 -20.59 -3.72
C PRO A 236 -2.42 -20.53 -5.22
N PRO A 237 -1.27 -21.07 -5.67
CA PRO A 237 -0.94 -21.08 -7.08
C PRO A 237 -1.91 -22.00 -7.82
N GLN A 238 -2.33 -21.56 -9.01
CA GLN A 238 -3.13 -22.40 -9.89
C GLN A 238 -2.26 -23.54 -10.43
N PRO A 239 -2.74 -24.79 -10.38
CA PRO A 239 -1.99 -25.93 -10.87
C PRO A 239 -1.84 -25.88 -12.39
N TRP A 240 -0.67 -26.27 -12.88
CA TRP A 240 -0.34 -26.37 -14.30
C TRP A 240 0.34 -27.72 -14.58
N ASP A 241 -0.07 -28.40 -15.66
CA ASP A 241 0.50 -29.63 -16.21
C ASP A 241 1.91 -29.52 -16.85
N GLY A 242 2.49 -28.32 -16.90
CA GLY A 242 3.81 -28.05 -17.51
C GLY A 242 3.79 -27.70 -19.00
N ALA A 243 2.68 -27.84 -19.73
CA ALA A 243 2.57 -27.44 -21.14
C ALA A 243 1.81 -26.11 -21.36
N THR A 244 0.59 -25.98 -20.82
CA THR A 244 -0.17 -24.72 -20.90
C THR A 244 -0.97 -24.44 -19.62
N LEU A 245 -0.92 -23.20 -19.14
CA LEU A 245 -1.75 -22.69 -18.05
C LEU A 245 -2.68 -21.60 -18.57
N THR A 246 -3.97 -21.73 -18.29
CA THR A 246 -4.96 -20.68 -18.53
C THR A 246 -5.49 -20.18 -17.19
N LEU A 247 -5.28 -18.90 -16.91
CA LEU A 247 -5.77 -18.21 -15.74
C LEU A 247 -6.98 -17.37 -16.15
N GLY A 248 -8.14 -17.65 -15.57
CA GLY A 248 -9.37 -16.89 -15.80
C GLY A 248 -9.83 -16.12 -14.56
N ALA A 249 -10.53 -15.02 -14.77
CA ALA A 249 -11.12 -14.21 -13.72
C ALA A 249 -12.50 -13.67 -14.09
N ASP A 250 -13.49 -13.98 -13.24
CA ASP A 250 -14.75 -13.24 -13.16
C ASP A 250 -14.54 -12.01 -12.26
N VAL A 251 -14.33 -10.85 -12.88
CA VAL A 251 -14.14 -9.58 -12.16
C VAL A 251 -15.50 -8.95 -11.88
N SER A 252 -16.27 -9.50 -10.95
CA SER A 252 -17.59 -8.98 -10.56
C SER A 252 -17.58 -8.38 -9.15
N CYS A 253 -18.31 -7.27 -8.96
CA CYS A 253 -18.31 -6.51 -7.71
C CYS A 253 -18.90 -7.28 -6.52
N GLU A 254 -19.66 -8.35 -6.78
CA GLU A 254 -20.25 -9.24 -5.78
C GLU A 254 -19.27 -10.29 -5.23
N ARG A 255 -18.07 -10.38 -5.83
CA ARG A 255 -17.06 -11.37 -5.47
C ARG A 255 -16.24 -10.89 -4.27
N ASP A 256 -15.93 -11.82 -3.36
CA ASP A 256 -15.08 -11.55 -2.20
C ASP A 256 -13.61 -11.29 -2.59
N ASP A 257 -13.19 -11.68 -3.79
CA ASP A 257 -11.84 -11.51 -4.31
C ASP A 257 -11.68 -10.33 -5.28
N VAL A 258 -12.67 -9.42 -5.37
CA VAL A 258 -12.64 -8.26 -6.29
C VAL A 258 -12.59 -6.95 -5.52
N LEU A 259 -11.48 -6.22 -5.68
CA LEU A 259 -11.30 -4.83 -5.22
C LEU A 259 -11.95 -3.86 -6.19
N GLY A 260 -12.35 -2.69 -5.69
CA GLY A 260 -12.87 -1.58 -6.48
C GLY A 260 -14.30 -1.17 -6.13
N PRO A 261 -14.93 -0.36 -6.98
CA PRO A 261 -14.29 0.40 -8.05
C PRO A 261 -13.38 1.49 -7.46
N ASP A 262 -12.23 1.74 -8.08
CA ASP A 262 -11.39 2.89 -7.73
C ASP A 262 -11.97 4.22 -8.29
N LYS A 263 -11.20 5.31 -8.22
CA LYS A 263 -11.63 6.63 -8.71
C LYS A 263 -11.90 6.70 -10.23
N ILE A 264 -11.33 5.80 -11.03
CA ILE A 264 -11.56 5.71 -12.49
C ILE A 264 -12.57 4.61 -12.85
N GLY A 265 -13.18 3.97 -11.84
CA GLY A 265 -14.14 2.88 -12.02
C GLY A 265 -13.49 1.52 -12.25
N LEU A 266 -12.21 1.36 -11.89
CA LEU A 266 -11.47 0.12 -12.06
C LEU A 266 -11.81 -0.89 -10.96
N MET A 267 -12.17 -2.10 -11.37
CA MET A 267 -12.25 -3.28 -10.50
C MET A 267 -11.11 -4.22 -10.82
N ARG A 268 -10.60 -4.93 -9.81
CA ARG A 268 -9.48 -5.86 -10.00
C ARG A 268 -9.55 -7.08 -9.09
N THR A 269 -8.98 -8.18 -9.57
CA THR A 269 -8.73 -9.42 -8.81
C THR A 269 -7.40 -10.01 -9.23
N SER A 270 -6.88 -10.96 -8.47
CA SER A 270 -5.57 -11.58 -8.74
C SER A 270 -5.65 -13.09 -8.76
N ARG A 271 -4.77 -13.72 -9.53
CA ARG A 271 -4.51 -15.17 -9.50
C ARG A 271 -3.01 -15.39 -9.36
N ALA A 272 -2.60 -16.37 -8.56
CA ALA A 272 -1.21 -16.77 -8.46
C ALA A 272 -0.91 -17.99 -9.33
N PHE A 273 0.34 -18.11 -9.74
CA PHE A 273 0.91 -19.28 -10.41
C PHE A 273 2.39 -19.42 -10.03
N GLU A 274 2.99 -20.54 -10.39
CA GLU A 274 4.39 -20.84 -10.06
C GLU A 274 5.14 -21.32 -11.30
N ILE A 275 6.34 -20.78 -11.48
CA ILE A 275 7.29 -21.24 -12.50
C ILE A 275 8.30 -22.13 -11.78
N ALA A 276 8.31 -23.42 -12.13
CA ALA A 276 9.18 -24.40 -11.48
C ALA A 276 10.61 -24.38 -12.03
N GLU A 277 10.75 -24.16 -13.35
CA GLU A 277 12.02 -24.20 -14.06
C GLU A 277 12.24 -22.89 -14.84
N ALA A 278 13.48 -22.45 -14.92
CA ALA A 278 13.82 -21.28 -15.74
C ALA A 278 13.61 -21.62 -17.23
N GLY A 279 13.09 -20.68 -18.01
CA GLY A 279 12.97 -20.87 -19.44
C GLY A 279 12.17 -19.80 -20.15
N SER A 280 11.95 -20.04 -21.45
CA SER A 280 11.17 -19.15 -22.30
C SER A 280 9.69 -19.51 -22.20
N TYR A 281 8.86 -18.52 -21.89
CA TYR A 281 7.41 -18.66 -21.76
C TYR A 281 6.72 -17.64 -22.63
N ARG A 282 5.69 -18.07 -23.36
CA ARG A 282 4.78 -17.18 -24.07
C ARG A 282 3.59 -16.85 -23.19
N LEU A 283 3.41 -15.55 -22.93
CA LEU A 283 2.27 -14.99 -22.22
C LEU A 283 1.32 -14.36 -23.24
N SER A 284 0.06 -14.78 -23.23
CA SER A 284 -0.93 -14.33 -24.21
C SER A 284 -2.22 -13.84 -23.52
N ALA A 285 -2.60 -12.61 -23.82
CA ALA A 285 -3.88 -12.02 -23.46
C ALA A 285 -4.82 -12.15 -24.66
N PRO A 286 -6.02 -12.76 -24.52
CA PRO A 286 -6.97 -12.83 -25.63
C PRO A 286 -7.35 -11.45 -26.16
N ALA A 287 -7.66 -11.38 -27.45
CA ALA A 287 -8.22 -10.16 -28.03
C ALA A 287 -9.59 -9.86 -27.40
N SER A 288 -9.85 -8.59 -27.12
CA SER A 288 -11.16 -8.09 -26.67
C SER A 288 -11.43 -6.73 -27.31
N THR A 289 -12.71 -6.41 -27.48
CA THR A 289 -13.18 -5.09 -27.87
C THR A 289 -13.36 -4.15 -26.69
N GLU A 290 -13.36 -4.69 -25.47
CA GLU A 290 -13.51 -3.95 -24.22
C GLU A 290 -12.15 -3.61 -23.61
N TRP A 291 -12.10 -2.53 -22.84
CA TRP A 291 -10.93 -2.14 -22.08
C TRP A 291 -10.77 -3.08 -20.88
N PHE A 292 -9.59 -3.68 -20.80
CA PHE A 292 -9.11 -4.34 -19.60
C PHE A 292 -7.60 -4.07 -19.47
N PHE A 293 -7.08 -4.26 -18.27
CA PHE A 293 -5.65 -4.41 -18.07
C PHE A 293 -5.35 -5.76 -17.44
N LEU A 294 -4.25 -6.34 -17.88
CA LEU A 294 -3.61 -7.45 -17.22
C LEU A 294 -2.25 -6.97 -16.76
N ARG A 295 -1.81 -7.44 -15.60
CA ARG A 295 -0.43 -7.26 -15.18
C ARG A 295 0.09 -8.56 -14.61
N VAL A 296 1.15 -9.09 -15.20
CA VAL A 296 1.88 -10.22 -14.65
C VAL A 296 3.06 -9.69 -13.85
N ALA A 297 3.25 -10.18 -12.64
CA ALA A 297 4.39 -9.78 -11.83
C ALA A 297 4.93 -10.95 -10.99
N LYS A 298 6.24 -10.91 -10.71
CA LYS A 298 6.90 -11.87 -9.83
C LYS A 298 6.72 -11.48 -8.37
N CYS A 299 6.45 -12.46 -7.53
CA CYS A 299 6.59 -12.34 -6.09
C CYS A 299 8.07 -12.38 -5.73
N GLY A 300 8.69 -11.22 -5.58
CA GLY A 300 10.13 -11.14 -5.39
C GLY A 300 10.59 -9.80 -4.85
N SER A 301 11.84 -9.50 -5.15
CA SER A 301 12.59 -8.30 -4.84
C SER A 301 12.75 -7.40 -6.07
N CYS A 302 13.34 -6.23 -5.88
CA CYS A 302 13.78 -5.43 -7.03
C CYS A 302 14.97 -6.05 -7.77
N TRP A 303 15.70 -7.02 -7.17
CA TRP A 303 16.80 -7.73 -7.83
C TRP A 303 16.33 -8.75 -8.87
N ASP A 304 15.16 -9.35 -8.64
CA ASP A 304 14.57 -10.35 -9.53
C ASP A 304 13.18 -9.93 -10.01
N SER A 305 12.94 -8.62 -10.07
CA SER A 305 11.65 -8.06 -10.46
C SER A 305 11.30 -8.43 -11.90
N PHE A 306 10.07 -8.88 -12.09
CA PHE A 306 9.42 -9.00 -13.38
C PHE A 306 8.06 -8.34 -13.26
N GLU A 307 7.76 -7.41 -14.16
CA GLU A 307 6.44 -6.80 -14.29
C GLU A 307 6.15 -6.61 -15.78
N LEU A 308 5.05 -7.19 -16.24
CA LEU A 308 4.59 -7.11 -17.62
C LEU A 308 3.15 -6.61 -17.64
N PRO A 309 2.92 -5.32 -17.93
CA PRO A 309 1.59 -4.84 -18.26
C PRO A 309 1.20 -5.41 -19.63
N MET A 310 0.01 -6.01 -19.71
CA MET A 310 -0.51 -6.60 -20.93
C MET A 310 -1.86 -5.97 -21.31
N VAL A 311 -2.05 -5.82 -22.62
CA VAL A 311 -3.26 -5.28 -23.24
C VAL A 311 -3.97 -6.37 -24.06
N PRO A 312 -5.25 -6.22 -24.43
CA PRO A 312 -5.96 -7.22 -25.20
C PRO A 312 -5.25 -7.58 -26.52
N GLY A 313 -5.16 -8.88 -26.81
CA GLY A 313 -4.54 -9.42 -28.03
C GLY A 313 -3.01 -9.48 -28.00
N MET A 314 -2.37 -9.02 -26.93
CA MET A 314 -0.92 -9.09 -26.77
C MET A 314 -0.46 -10.54 -26.56
N SER A 315 0.61 -10.94 -27.25
CA SER A 315 1.25 -12.24 -27.08
C SER A 315 2.76 -12.07 -27.20
N GLU A 316 3.50 -12.33 -26.13
CA GLU A 316 4.94 -12.10 -26.05
C GLU A 316 5.66 -13.26 -25.36
N ALA A 317 6.88 -13.56 -25.81
CA ALA A 317 7.77 -14.52 -25.18
C ALA A 317 8.73 -13.80 -24.22
N HIS A 318 8.86 -14.32 -23.00
CA HIS A 318 9.71 -13.78 -21.94
C HIS A 318 10.49 -14.90 -21.26
N GLU A 319 11.73 -14.62 -20.88
CA GLU A 319 12.50 -15.52 -20.00
C GLU A 319 12.01 -15.35 -18.57
N LEU A 320 11.40 -16.39 -18.01
CA LEU A 320 10.96 -16.40 -16.62
C LEU A 320 11.93 -17.21 -15.77
N THR A 321 12.10 -16.79 -14.53
CA THR A 321 12.93 -17.49 -13.54
C THR A 321 12.03 -18.27 -12.59
N PRO A 322 12.55 -19.32 -11.92
CA PRO A 322 11.78 -20.04 -10.93
C PRO A 322 11.25 -19.13 -9.84
N GLY A 323 10.04 -19.42 -9.37
CA GLY A 323 9.40 -18.73 -8.27
C GLY A 323 7.93 -18.49 -8.49
N ARG A 324 7.35 -17.76 -7.54
CA ARG A 324 5.93 -17.43 -7.53
C ARG A 324 5.66 -16.16 -8.32
N TYR A 325 4.56 -16.17 -9.03
CA TYR A 325 4.06 -15.04 -9.80
C TYR A 325 2.58 -14.82 -9.49
N TYR A 326 2.09 -13.64 -9.82
CA TYR A 326 0.67 -13.37 -9.87
C TYR A 326 0.33 -12.60 -11.15
N VAL A 327 -0.92 -12.73 -11.57
CA VAL A 327 -1.55 -11.89 -12.56
C VAL A 327 -2.68 -11.11 -11.90
N GLU A 328 -2.68 -9.80 -12.08
CA GLU A 328 -3.79 -8.92 -11.76
C GLU A 328 -4.65 -8.75 -13.01
N PHE A 329 -5.94 -9.01 -12.85
CA PHE A 329 -6.98 -8.82 -13.83
C PHE A 329 -7.78 -7.60 -13.44
N GLY A 330 -7.97 -6.65 -14.34
CA GLY A 330 -8.94 -5.60 -14.07
C GLY A 330 -9.63 -5.02 -15.28
N ARG A 331 -10.81 -4.48 -15.02
CA ARG A 331 -11.74 -3.93 -16.00
C ARG A 331 -12.54 -2.80 -15.38
N ARG A 332 -13.22 -2.02 -16.21
CA ARG A 332 -14.14 -0.98 -15.73
C ARG A 332 -15.50 -1.60 -15.41
N VAL A 333 -16.24 -0.98 -14.50
CA VAL A 333 -17.56 -1.46 -14.04
C VAL A 333 -18.55 -1.66 -15.21
N ASP A 334 -18.50 -0.78 -16.20
CA ASP A 334 -19.40 -0.70 -17.35
C ASP A 334 -19.06 -1.65 -18.52
N GLU A 335 -18.00 -2.45 -18.39
CA GLU A 335 -17.45 -3.29 -19.46
C GLU A 335 -17.31 -4.74 -18.97
N PRO A 336 -18.40 -5.55 -18.98
CA PRO A 336 -18.37 -6.92 -18.49
C PRO A 336 -17.76 -7.89 -19.50
N THR A 337 -16.52 -8.32 -19.24
CA THR A 337 -15.83 -9.36 -20.00
C THR A 337 -15.15 -10.35 -19.07
N GLU A 338 -15.19 -11.64 -19.44
CA GLU A 338 -14.34 -12.66 -18.83
C GLU A 338 -12.89 -12.40 -19.24
N LEU A 339 -12.01 -12.21 -18.26
CA LEU A 339 -10.61 -11.97 -18.52
C LEU A 339 -9.83 -13.27 -18.38
N SER A 340 -8.84 -13.47 -19.25
CA SER A 340 -7.92 -14.59 -19.10
C SER A 340 -6.49 -14.27 -19.57
N LEU A 341 -5.55 -15.03 -19.06
CA LEU A 341 -4.14 -15.07 -19.44
C LEU A 341 -3.76 -16.51 -19.76
N GLN A 342 -3.18 -16.75 -20.92
CA GLN A 342 -2.58 -18.04 -21.27
C GLN A 342 -1.05 -17.96 -21.14
N ILE A 343 -0.46 -18.99 -20.56
CA ILE A 343 0.99 -19.15 -20.39
C ILE A 343 1.38 -20.49 -21.00
N GLU A 344 2.36 -20.48 -21.90
CA GLU A 344 2.86 -21.64 -22.64
C GLU A 344 4.38 -21.71 -22.52
N GLN A 345 4.94 -22.87 -22.17
CA GLN A 345 6.40 -23.08 -22.20
C GLN A 345 6.85 -23.38 -23.64
N LEU A 346 7.93 -22.74 -24.10
CA LEU A 346 8.39 -22.78 -25.51
C LEU A 346 9.48 -23.82 -25.81
#